data_AF-A0A147K945-F1
#
_entry.id   AF-A0A147K945-F1
#
_cell.length_a   1.000
_cell.length_b   1.000
_cell.length_c   1.000
_cell.angle_alpha   90.00
_cell.angle_beta   90.00
_cell.angle_gamma   90.00
#
_symmetry.space_group_name_H-M   'P 1'
#
loop_
_entity.id
_entity.type
_entity.pdbx_description
1 polymer ?
#
loop_
_entity_poly.entity_id
_entity_poly.type
_entity_poly.pdbx_seq_one_letter_code
_entity_poly.pdbx_strand_id
1 'polypeptide(L)'
;MGNEKLTTITNRIAGSDRYSTAVEISKQGWTSADSVVVGLGTNYPDVLSATPFAYQENAPILLTEPEELPDVVLKEIIRLKAKKVYVIGGTSAISNNVEKQISGLGVKVERIGGSSRYETSTLLASKLKGTGDKVFLASGENFPDALSIATIAARKGYPILLTKKESIPYHTNQFLAKAKEVYIIGGEQVIAPTVKKSLSQSIRIGGEDRYSTSTKIVEHFSESLDSTIFLSSGRTFPDALAGSVLAAKEEGVLLLSEKSTIPYSTKKVLEQSTPVDVNYLGGREVIGDIYK
;
A
#
# COMPACT_ATOMS: atom_id res chain seq x y z
N MET A 1 25.70 -27.69 -23.55
CA MET A 1 25.73 -26.34 -22.95
C MET A 1 24.85 -26.40 -21.72
N GLY A 2 25.44 -26.23 -20.54
CA GLY A 2 24.74 -26.44 -19.27
C GLY A 2 23.64 -25.40 -19.07
N ASN A 3 22.44 -25.87 -18.70
CA ASN A 3 21.42 -25.02 -18.09
C ASN A 3 21.95 -24.58 -16.73
N GLU A 4 22.67 -23.47 -16.67
CA GLU A 4 22.83 -22.75 -15.41
C GLU A 4 21.42 -22.37 -14.94
N LYS A 5 20.95 -23.07 -13.91
CA LYS A 5 19.74 -22.70 -13.18
C LYS A 5 20.00 -21.30 -12.62
N LEU A 6 19.47 -20.27 -13.27
CA LEU A 6 19.52 -18.90 -12.74
C LEU A 6 19.02 -18.96 -11.30
N THR A 7 19.89 -18.58 -10.36
CA THR A 7 19.63 -18.76 -8.94
C THR A 7 18.73 -17.62 -8.50
N THR A 8 17.50 -17.94 -8.10
CA THR A 8 16.62 -17.00 -7.41
C THR A 8 17.33 -16.46 -6.17
N ILE A 9 17.42 -15.14 -6.05
CA ILE A 9 17.89 -14.49 -4.83
C ILE A 9 16.66 -14.15 -3.99
N THR A 10 16.60 -14.69 -2.76
CA THR A 10 15.58 -14.32 -1.79
C THR A 10 16.17 -13.39 -0.75
N ASN A 11 15.56 -12.23 -0.54
CA ASN A 11 15.87 -11.30 0.53
C ASN A 11 14.69 -11.18 1.49
N ARG A 12 14.93 -10.82 2.75
CA ARG A 12 13.88 -10.60 3.75
C ARG A 12 14.08 -9.26 4.44
N ILE A 13 13.04 -8.45 4.39
CA ILE A 13 12.98 -7.13 5.02
C ILE A 13 11.98 -7.23 6.17
N ALA A 14 12.48 -7.32 7.40
CA ALA A 14 11.67 -7.55 8.58
C ALA A 14 12.35 -7.04 9.86
N GLY A 15 11.54 -6.52 10.78
CA GLY A 15 11.94 -6.26 12.16
C GLY A 15 11.25 -7.20 13.15
N SER A 16 11.39 -6.92 14.44
CA SER A 16 10.77 -7.69 15.53
C SER A 16 9.25 -7.54 15.58
N ASP A 17 8.71 -6.45 15.05
CA ASP A 17 7.29 -6.13 14.98
C ASP A 17 6.99 -5.30 13.73
N ARG A 18 5.73 -4.89 13.55
CA ARG A 18 5.28 -4.09 12.39
C ARG A 18 5.96 -2.72 12.28
N TYR A 19 6.30 -2.11 13.41
CA TYR A 19 6.93 -0.79 13.44
C TYR A 19 8.38 -0.90 12.99
N SER A 20 9.08 -1.90 13.51
CA SER A 20 10.46 -2.22 13.17
C SER A 20 10.56 -2.70 11.72
N THR A 21 9.60 -3.51 11.23
CA THR A 21 9.55 -3.88 9.80
C THR A 21 9.38 -2.66 8.90
N ALA A 22 8.49 -1.72 9.23
CA ALA A 22 8.36 -0.47 8.47
C ALA A 22 9.67 0.34 8.45
N VAL A 23 10.42 0.34 9.56
CA VAL A 23 11.74 0.97 9.64
C VAL A 23 12.80 0.24 8.79
N GLU A 24 12.82 -1.08 8.77
CA GLU A 24 13.75 -1.82 7.89
C GLU A 24 13.42 -1.61 6.40
N ILE A 25 12.14 -1.54 6.04
CA ILE A 25 11.70 -1.15 4.69
C ILE A 25 12.16 0.26 4.34
N SER A 26 12.06 1.20 5.28
CA SER A 26 12.55 2.57 5.10
C SER A 26 14.06 2.60 4.87
N LYS A 27 14.84 1.84 5.64
CA LYS A 27 16.30 1.75 5.46
C LYS A 27 16.70 1.17 4.11
N GLN A 28 15.94 0.21 3.59
CA GLN A 28 16.19 -0.38 2.28
C GLN A 28 16.01 0.64 1.14
N GLY A 29 14.92 1.42 1.15
CA GLY A 29 14.61 2.34 0.05
C GLY A 29 15.14 3.77 0.19
N TRP A 30 15.56 4.19 1.38
CA TRP A 30 15.91 5.58 1.67
C TRP A 30 17.13 5.71 2.58
N THR A 31 18.22 6.24 2.03
CA THR A 31 19.35 6.74 2.83
C THR A 31 18.99 8.04 3.56
N SER A 32 18.15 8.88 2.93
CA SER A 32 17.51 10.07 3.49
C SER A 32 16.17 10.33 2.81
N ALA A 33 15.27 11.07 3.46
CA ALA A 33 14.00 11.50 2.88
C ALA A 33 13.61 12.87 3.47
N ASP A 34 13.25 13.84 2.62
CA ASP A 34 12.78 15.16 3.09
C ASP A 34 11.42 15.07 3.80
N SER A 35 10.60 14.10 3.41
CA SER A 35 9.28 13.83 3.95
C SER A 35 9.15 12.39 4.44
N VAL A 36 8.33 12.18 5.45
CA VAL A 36 7.91 10.85 5.95
C VAL A 36 6.40 10.82 6.07
N VAL A 37 5.78 9.69 5.73
CA VAL A 37 4.35 9.45 5.96
C VAL A 37 4.21 8.56 7.19
N VAL A 38 3.40 8.95 8.17
CA VAL A 38 3.11 8.17 9.38
C VAL A 38 1.62 7.83 9.41
N GLY A 39 1.31 6.53 9.47
CA GLY A 39 -0.06 6.03 9.59
C GLY A 39 -0.23 5.08 10.77
N LEU A 40 -1.48 4.76 11.11
CA LEU A 40 -1.78 3.89 12.23
C LEU A 40 -1.40 2.43 11.94
N GLY A 41 -0.60 1.81 12.80
CA GLY A 41 -0.11 0.44 12.64
C GLY A 41 -1.11 -0.64 13.04
N THR A 42 -2.09 -0.32 13.87
CA THR A 42 -3.06 -1.28 14.45
C THR A 42 -4.36 -1.38 13.66
N ASN A 43 -4.80 -0.28 13.02
CA ASN A 43 -5.98 -0.20 12.17
C ASN A 43 -5.69 0.78 11.03
N TYR A 44 -5.50 0.27 9.83
CA TYR A 44 -4.85 0.99 8.71
C TYR A 44 -5.79 1.53 7.60
N PRO A 45 -7.13 1.63 7.74
CA PRO A 45 -7.99 2.00 6.61
C PRO A 45 -7.71 3.41 6.06
N ASP A 46 -7.22 4.31 6.91
CA ASP A 46 -6.89 5.69 6.53
C ASP A 46 -5.60 5.76 5.70
N VAL A 47 -4.64 4.87 5.95
CA VAL A 47 -3.32 4.85 5.29
C VAL A 47 -3.28 3.94 4.06
N LEU A 48 -4.27 3.06 3.84
CA LEU A 48 -4.35 2.20 2.64
C LEU A 48 -4.23 2.98 1.32
N SER A 49 -4.80 4.17 1.28
CA SER A 49 -4.79 5.04 0.11
C SER A 49 -3.58 5.99 0.05
N ALA A 50 -2.66 5.90 1.02
CA ALA A 50 -1.53 6.82 1.14
C ALA A 50 -0.37 6.46 0.19
N THR A 51 -0.29 5.23 -0.30
CA THR A 51 0.86 4.77 -1.13
C THR A 51 1.15 5.68 -2.32
N PRO A 52 0.16 6.10 -3.15
CA PRO A 52 0.44 7.02 -4.25
C PRO A 52 0.96 8.39 -3.80
N PHE A 53 0.44 8.90 -2.69
CA PHE A 53 0.86 10.19 -2.13
C PHE A 53 2.26 10.09 -1.53
N ALA A 54 2.54 9.06 -0.75
CA ALA A 54 3.87 8.80 -0.19
C ALA A 54 4.92 8.64 -1.29
N TYR A 55 4.59 7.92 -2.37
CA TYR A 55 5.45 7.76 -3.53
C TYR A 55 5.74 9.11 -4.23
N GLN A 56 4.72 9.93 -4.45
CA GLN A 56 4.89 11.28 -5.01
C GLN A 56 5.83 12.15 -4.18
N GLU A 57 5.75 12.06 -2.84
CA GLU A 57 6.61 12.80 -1.92
C GLU A 57 7.99 12.15 -1.73
N ASN A 58 8.28 11.03 -2.41
CA ASN A 58 9.45 10.18 -2.20
C ASN A 58 9.67 9.86 -0.70
N ALA A 59 8.60 9.53 0.00
CA ALA A 59 8.56 9.35 1.44
C ALA A 59 8.28 7.88 1.80
N PRO A 60 9.02 7.28 2.76
CA PRO A 60 8.63 5.99 3.32
C PRO A 60 7.33 6.12 4.14
N ILE A 61 6.57 5.03 4.21
CA ILE A 61 5.44 4.89 5.14
C ILE A 61 5.95 4.21 6.40
N LEU A 62 5.96 4.94 7.52
CA LEU A 62 6.17 4.43 8.86
C LEU A 62 4.84 4.27 9.59
N LEU A 63 4.86 3.51 10.68
CA LEU A 63 3.67 3.17 11.45
C LEU A 63 3.76 3.72 12.87
N THR A 64 2.63 4.07 13.48
CA THR A 64 2.54 4.53 14.87
C THR A 64 1.49 3.74 15.65
N GLU A 65 1.56 3.78 16.98
CA GLU A 65 0.42 3.43 17.85
C GLU A 65 -0.58 4.61 17.90
N PRO A 66 -1.84 4.39 18.33
CA PRO A 66 -2.85 5.45 18.37
C PRO A 66 -2.45 6.67 19.22
N GLU A 67 -1.74 6.45 20.32
CA GLU A 67 -1.45 7.49 21.31
C GLU A 67 0.03 7.79 21.48
N GLU A 68 0.90 6.95 20.93
CA GLU A 68 2.35 7.04 21.14
C GLU A 68 3.11 6.72 19.87
N LEU A 69 4.14 7.52 19.58
CA LEU A 69 5.10 7.24 18.52
C LEU A 69 6.15 6.25 19.03
N PRO A 70 6.28 5.04 18.46
CA PRO A 70 7.30 4.09 18.89
C PRO A 70 8.72 4.66 18.74
N ASP A 71 9.59 4.40 19.71
CA ASP A 71 10.97 4.91 19.71
C ASP A 71 11.76 4.55 18.43
N VAL A 72 11.51 3.37 17.87
CA VAL A 72 12.16 2.91 16.63
C VAL A 72 11.77 3.79 15.43
N VAL A 73 10.53 4.27 15.40
CA VAL A 73 9.99 5.14 14.35
C VAL A 73 10.50 6.57 14.53
N LEU A 74 10.53 7.06 15.77
CA LEU A 74 11.13 8.35 16.11
C LEU A 74 12.59 8.42 15.63
N LYS A 75 13.39 7.41 15.96
CA LYS A 75 14.80 7.31 15.55
C LYS A 75 14.94 7.24 14.03
N GLU A 76 14.01 6.59 13.34
CA GLU A 76 14.03 6.51 11.88
C GLU A 76 13.73 7.86 11.22
N ILE A 77 12.78 8.64 11.74
CA ILE A 77 12.52 10.02 11.28
C ILE A 77 13.79 10.87 11.38
N ILE A 78 14.52 10.75 12.49
CA ILE A 78 15.82 11.44 12.69
C ILE A 78 16.86 10.94 11.70
N ARG A 79 17.01 9.61 11.53
CA ARG A 79 17.99 9.01 10.61
C ARG A 79 17.79 9.50 9.17
N LEU A 80 16.53 9.59 8.74
CA LEU A 80 16.15 10.08 7.41
C LEU A 80 16.43 11.57 7.22
N LYS A 81 16.66 12.32 8.30
CA LYS A 81 16.77 13.79 8.33
C LYS A 81 15.53 14.47 7.76
N ALA A 82 14.36 13.91 8.08
CA ALA A 82 13.08 14.41 7.58
C ALA A 82 12.86 15.85 8.04
N LYS A 83 12.36 16.68 7.12
CA LYS A 83 11.95 18.07 7.41
C LYS A 83 10.45 18.18 7.62
N LYS A 84 9.70 17.21 7.09
CA LYS A 84 8.25 17.17 7.14
C LYS A 84 7.75 15.77 7.43
N VAL A 85 6.70 15.67 8.24
CA VAL A 85 5.98 14.43 8.51
C VAL A 85 4.50 14.63 8.21
N TYR A 86 3.96 13.75 7.37
CA TYR A 86 2.54 13.69 7.08
C TYR A 86 1.87 12.64 7.97
N VAL A 87 0.98 13.06 8.86
CA VAL A 87 0.21 12.15 9.72
C VAL A 87 -1.11 11.81 9.03
N ILE A 88 -1.31 10.54 8.68
CA ILE A 88 -2.46 10.09 7.91
C ILE A 88 -3.53 9.50 8.83
N GLY A 89 -4.67 10.18 8.88
CA GLY A 89 -5.81 9.81 9.70
C GLY A 89 -6.25 10.90 10.65
N GLY A 90 -7.50 10.83 11.08
CA GLY A 90 -8.09 11.78 12.03
C GLY A 90 -7.52 11.64 13.44
N THR A 91 -7.83 12.61 14.31
CA THR A 91 -7.36 12.62 15.71
C THR A 91 -7.94 11.48 16.57
N SER A 92 -9.05 10.89 16.13
CA SER A 92 -9.64 9.68 16.73
C SER A 92 -8.85 8.40 16.44
N ALA A 93 -8.05 8.39 15.36
CA ALA A 93 -7.20 7.26 14.99
C ALA A 93 -5.77 7.44 15.48
N ILE A 94 -5.22 8.65 15.31
CA ILE A 94 -3.87 9.02 15.77
C ILE A 94 -4.00 10.29 16.58
N SER A 95 -3.76 10.22 17.88
CA SER A 95 -4.00 11.32 18.81
C SER A 95 -3.06 12.51 18.54
N ASN A 96 -3.40 13.65 19.13
CA ASN A 96 -2.55 14.84 19.11
C ASN A 96 -1.22 14.61 19.86
N ASN A 97 -1.11 13.57 20.70
CA ASN A 97 0.13 13.28 21.40
C ASN A 97 1.22 12.82 20.43
N VAL A 98 0.87 11.96 19.47
CA VAL A 98 1.79 11.53 18.41
C VAL A 98 2.30 12.73 17.60
N GLU A 99 1.41 13.66 17.22
CA GLU A 99 1.82 14.90 16.53
C GLU A 99 2.77 15.76 17.37
N LYS A 100 2.55 15.84 18.68
CA LYS A 100 3.45 16.57 19.59
C LYS A 100 4.81 15.90 19.69
N GLN A 101 4.87 14.57 19.79
CA GLN A 101 6.12 13.81 19.80
C GLN A 101 6.92 14.05 18.51
N ILE A 102 6.24 13.99 17.35
CA ILE A 102 6.87 14.27 16.05
C ILE A 102 7.34 15.74 15.98
N SER A 103 6.48 16.70 16.34
CA SER A 103 6.81 18.13 16.32
C SER A 103 7.99 18.46 17.25
N GLY A 104 8.11 17.76 18.37
CA GLY A 104 9.23 17.87 19.30
C GLY A 104 10.60 17.53 18.70
N LEU A 105 10.63 16.85 17.54
CA LEU A 105 11.84 16.60 16.76
C LEU A 105 12.29 17.82 15.94
N GLY A 106 11.52 18.93 15.95
CA GLY A 106 11.81 20.12 15.16
C GLY A 106 11.40 20.02 13.69
N VAL A 107 10.57 19.04 13.33
CA VAL A 107 10.08 18.81 11.96
C VAL A 107 8.68 19.40 11.77
N LYS A 108 8.33 19.80 10.54
CA LYS A 108 6.98 20.27 10.22
C LYS A 108 6.01 19.09 10.21
N VAL A 109 4.86 19.23 10.88
CA VAL A 109 3.81 18.20 10.86
C VAL A 109 2.63 18.70 10.05
N GLU A 110 2.13 17.87 9.13
CA GLU A 110 0.87 18.10 8.42
C GLU A 110 -0.02 16.87 8.57
N ARG A 111 -1.20 17.05 9.16
CA ARG A 111 -2.20 15.98 9.22
C ARG A 111 -3.05 15.95 7.96
N ILE A 112 -3.24 14.77 7.40
CA ILE A 112 -4.18 14.49 6.31
C ILE A 112 -5.15 13.42 6.81
N GLY A 113 -6.29 13.84 7.33
CA GLY A 113 -7.28 12.94 7.90
C GLY A 113 -8.66 13.58 7.95
N GLY A 114 -9.65 12.86 7.45
CA GLY A 114 -11.06 13.25 7.53
C GLY A 114 -11.77 12.59 8.72
N SER A 115 -13.09 12.79 8.77
CA SER A 115 -14.01 12.14 9.71
C SER A 115 -14.16 10.62 9.49
N SER A 116 -13.73 10.13 8.32
CA SER A 116 -13.78 8.72 7.95
C SER A 116 -12.67 8.35 6.96
N ARG A 117 -12.38 7.04 6.85
CA ARG A 117 -11.45 6.48 5.84
C ARG A 117 -11.77 6.91 4.41
N TYR A 118 -13.06 7.11 4.11
CA TYR A 118 -13.53 7.53 2.80
C TYR A 118 -13.15 8.98 2.52
N GLU A 119 -13.38 9.87 3.48
CA GLU A 119 -12.95 11.27 3.38
C GLU A 119 -11.42 11.37 3.34
N THR A 120 -10.70 10.67 4.23
CA THR A 120 -9.23 10.63 4.23
C THR A 120 -8.68 10.21 2.86
N SER A 121 -9.27 9.20 2.21
CA SER A 121 -8.84 8.79 0.87
C SER A 121 -9.02 9.88 -0.19
N THR A 122 -10.08 10.69 -0.09
CA THR A 122 -10.31 11.82 -1.01
C THR A 122 -9.39 13.02 -0.73
N LEU A 123 -9.01 13.23 0.53
CA LEU A 123 -8.05 14.27 0.91
C LEU A 123 -6.65 13.94 0.39
N LEU A 124 -6.22 12.67 0.53
CA LEU A 124 -4.99 12.16 -0.08
C LEU A 124 -5.01 12.28 -1.60
N ALA A 125 -6.13 11.88 -2.22
CA ALA A 125 -6.31 11.99 -3.67
C ALA A 125 -6.19 13.44 -4.17
N SER A 126 -6.71 14.40 -3.40
CA SER A 126 -6.66 15.83 -3.73
C SER A 126 -5.25 16.44 -3.60
N LYS A 127 -4.32 15.76 -2.92
CA LYS A 127 -2.91 16.17 -2.80
C LYS A 127 -2.02 15.60 -3.90
N LEU A 128 -2.53 14.67 -4.72
CA LEU A 128 -1.79 14.14 -5.86
C LEU A 128 -1.69 15.17 -6.98
N LYS A 129 -0.52 15.23 -7.61
CA LYS A 129 -0.25 15.97 -8.83
C LYS A 129 -0.88 15.20 -9.99
N GLY A 130 -1.98 15.69 -10.51
CA GLY A 130 -2.70 15.06 -11.60
C GLY A 130 -4.13 15.55 -11.71
N THR A 131 -4.84 15.11 -12.74
CA THR A 131 -6.22 15.54 -13.01
C THR A 131 -7.26 14.78 -12.18
N GLY A 132 -6.90 13.61 -11.63
CA GLY A 132 -7.88 12.69 -11.04
C GLY A 132 -8.79 12.05 -12.09
N ASP A 133 -8.43 12.11 -13.37
CA ASP A 133 -9.22 11.55 -14.47
C ASP A 133 -9.37 10.03 -14.38
N LYS A 134 -8.35 9.34 -13.86
CA LYS A 134 -8.36 7.88 -13.65
C LYS A 134 -8.18 7.60 -12.18
N VAL A 135 -9.04 6.75 -11.63
CA VAL A 135 -9.09 6.48 -10.19
C VAL A 135 -9.25 4.99 -9.93
N PHE A 136 -8.60 4.51 -8.88
CA PHE A 136 -8.83 3.18 -8.34
C PHE A 136 -9.88 3.27 -7.24
N LEU A 137 -10.95 2.48 -7.32
CA LEU A 137 -11.99 2.38 -6.31
C LEU A 137 -11.90 1.00 -5.65
N ALA A 138 -11.52 0.96 -4.37
CA ALA A 138 -11.37 -0.28 -3.61
C ALA A 138 -12.28 -0.30 -2.38
N SER A 139 -12.49 -1.49 -1.81
CA SER A 139 -13.30 -1.62 -0.60
C SER A 139 -12.56 -0.99 0.59
N GLY A 140 -13.25 -0.07 1.27
CA GLY A 140 -12.83 0.45 2.57
C GLY A 140 -13.20 -0.46 3.73
N GLU A 141 -13.78 -1.64 3.49
CA GLU A 141 -14.26 -2.58 4.52
C GLU A 141 -13.45 -3.88 4.51
N ASN A 142 -12.93 -4.28 3.34
CA ASN A 142 -12.04 -5.42 3.17
C ASN A 142 -10.82 -5.01 2.32
N PHE A 143 -9.64 -5.05 2.92
CA PHE A 143 -8.48 -4.28 2.45
C PHE A 143 -7.52 -4.92 1.44
N PRO A 144 -7.44 -6.26 1.25
CA PRO A 144 -6.33 -6.83 0.50
C PRO A 144 -6.32 -6.41 -0.98
N ASP A 145 -7.49 -6.10 -1.54
CA ASP A 145 -7.63 -5.60 -2.91
C ASP A 145 -7.04 -4.17 -3.05
N ALA A 146 -7.25 -3.31 -2.04
CA ALA A 146 -6.66 -1.97 -2.00
C ALA A 146 -5.13 -2.03 -1.86
N LEU A 147 -4.61 -2.95 -1.06
CA LEU A 147 -3.16 -3.18 -0.95
C LEU A 147 -2.57 -3.68 -2.27
N SER A 148 -3.26 -4.59 -2.96
CA SER A 148 -2.75 -5.19 -4.19
C SER A 148 -2.60 -4.20 -5.34
N ILE A 149 -3.38 -3.12 -5.36
CA ILE A 149 -3.26 -2.05 -6.37
C ILE A 149 -2.29 -0.94 -5.96
N ALA A 150 -1.84 -0.90 -4.70
CA ALA A 150 -1.14 0.25 -4.11
C ALA A 150 0.12 0.65 -4.88
N THR A 151 0.95 -0.33 -5.24
CA THR A 151 2.20 -0.14 -5.97
C THR A 151 1.97 0.40 -7.39
N ILE A 152 0.98 -0.14 -8.10
CA ILE A 152 0.63 0.31 -9.45
C ILE A 152 -0.03 1.69 -9.41
N ALA A 153 -0.88 1.95 -8.42
CA ALA A 153 -1.50 3.25 -8.21
C ALA A 153 -0.44 4.34 -8.00
N ALA A 154 0.60 4.05 -7.22
CA ALA A 154 1.74 4.94 -7.04
C ALA A 154 2.48 5.21 -8.35
N ARG A 155 2.88 4.16 -9.08
CA ARG A 155 3.62 4.31 -10.34
C ARG A 155 2.82 5.02 -11.44
N LYS A 156 1.49 4.83 -11.48
CA LYS A 156 0.62 5.53 -12.44
C LYS A 156 0.20 6.93 -11.98
N GLY A 157 0.41 7.28 -10.71
CA GLY A 157 -0.06 8.53 -10.13
C GLY A 157 -1.59 8.62 -10.01
N TYR A 158 -2.29 7.48 -9.97
CA TYR A 158 -3.76 7.47 -9.85
C TYR A 158 -4.14 7.33 -8.38
N PRO A 159 -5.10 8.12 -7.87
CA PRO A 159 -5.55 7.99 -6.49
C PRO A 159 -6.26 6.66 -6.25
N ILE A 160 -6.14 6.18 -5.01
CA ILE A 160 -6.97 5.10 -4.47
C ILE A 160 -8.05 5.75 -3.62
N LEU A 161 -9.30 5.56 -4.01
CA LEU A 161 -10.47 5.96 -3.24
C LEU A 161 -11.11 4.72 -2.61
N LEU A 162 -11.70 4.91 -1.43
CA LEU A 162 -12.39 3.86 -0.71
C LEU A 162 -13.91 3.96 -0.87
N THR A 163 -14.58 2.82 -0.91
CA THR A 163 -16.06 2.71 -0.94
C THR A 163 -16.57 1.66 0.05
N LYS A 164 -17.85 1.73 0.42
CA LYS A 164 -18.53 0.62 1.11
C LYS A 164 -18.91 -0.45 0.08
N LYS A 165 -19.23 -1.66 0.55
CA LYS A 165 -19.67 -2.77 -0.30
C LYS A 165 -20.84 -2.39 -1.20
N GLU A 166 -21.88 -1.76 -0.66
CA GLU A 166 -23.16 -1.57 -1.36
C GLU A 166 -23.47 -0.12 -1.74
N SER A 167 -22.65 0.83 -1.29
CA SER A 167 -22.87 2.26 -1.54
C SER A 167 -21.56 3.03 -1.64
N ILE A 168 -21.59 4.10 -2.43
CA ILE A 168 -20.48 5.04 -2.55
C ILE A 168 -20.69 6.16 -1.52
N PRO A 169 -19.76 6.34 -0.55
CA PRO A 169 -19.85 7.42 0.43
C PRO A 169 -19.83 8.81 -0.22
N TYR A 170 -20.40 9.80 0.45
CA TYR A 170 -20.58 11.15 -0.07
C TYR A 170 -19.31 11.76 -0.67
N HIS A 171 -18.22 11.83 0.11
CA HIS A 171 -16.96 12.42 -0.34
C HIS A 171 -16.36 11.65 -1.53
N THR A 172 -16.42 10.30 -1.49
CA THR A 172 -15.97 9.46 -2.60
C THR A 172 -16.77 9.79 -3.86
N ASN A 173 -18.10 9.87 -3.76
CA ASN A 173 -18.97 10.17 -4.89
C ASN A 173 -18.69 11.56 -5.50
N GLN A 174 -18.43 12.57 -4.66
CA GLN A 174 -18.05 13.91 -5.13
C GLN A 174 -16.73 13.92 -5.91
N PHE A 175 -15.75 13.12 -5.48
CA PHE A 175 -14.50 12.98 -6.22
C PHE A 175 -14.74 12.25 -7.57
N LEU A 176 -15.47 11.14 -7.53
CA LEU A 176 -15.77 10.32 -8.71
C LEU A 176 -16.57 11.06 -9.79
N ALA A 177 -17.38 12.05 -9.43
CA ALA A 177 -18.10 12.88 -10.38
C ALA A 177 -17.19 13.64 -11.38
N LYS A 178 -15.90 13.80 -11.04
CA LYS A 178 -14.87 14.42 -11.89
C LYS A 178 -13.99 13.41 -12.61
N ALA A 179 -14.04 12.14 -12.21
CA ALA A 179 -13.24 11.08 -12.82
C ALA A 179 -13.82 10.69 -14.19
N LYS A 180 -12.94 10.43 -15.16
CA LYS A 180 -13.29 9.97 -16.50
C LYS A 180 -13.35 8.44 -16.59
N GLU A 181 -12.56 7.74 -15.77
CA GLU A 181 -12.49 6.28 -15.76
C GLU A 181 -12.24 5.77 -14.33
N VAL A 182 -13.03 4.79 -13.91
CA VAL A 182 -12.95 4.18 -12.58
C VAL A 182 -12.59 2.71 -12.69
N TYR A 183 -11.45 2.33 -12.10
CA TYR A 183 -11.06 0.94 -11.96
C TYR A 183 -11.55 0.42 -10.60
N ILE A 184 -12.59 -0.42 -10.61
CA ILE A 184 -13.09 -1.08 -9.41
C ILE A 184 -12.18 -2.26 -9.10
N ILE A 185 -11.46 -2.19 -7.99
CA ILE A 185 -10.52 -3.22 -7.57
C ILE A 185 -11.18 -4.11 -6.51
N GLY A 186 -11.42 -5.36 -6.90
CA GLY A 186 -12.08 -6.37 -6.09
C GLY A 186 -13.31 -6.99 -6.75
N GLY A 187 -13.64 -8.20 -6.29
CA GLY A 187 -14.79 -8.97 -6.75
C GLY A 187 -16.15 -8.40 -6.29
N GLU A 188 -17.24 -8.97 -6.78
CA GLU A 188 -18.60 -8.52 -6.45
C GLU A 188 -18.99 -8.72 -4.99
N GLN A 189 -18.32 -9.64 -4.29
CA GLN A 189 -18.56 -9.92 -2.87
C GLN A 189 -18.09 -8.80 -1.94
N VAL A 190 -17.10 -8.00 -2.38
CA VAL A 190 -16.50 -6.89 -1.60
C VAL A 190 -16.96 -5.52 -2.09
N ILE A 191 -17.33 -5.40 -3.37
CA ILE A 191 -17.94 -4.21 -3.97
C ILE A 191 -19.06 -4.67 -4.88
N ALA A 192 -20.30 -4.48 -4.45
CA ALA A 192 -21.50 -5.02 -5.08
C ALA A 192 -21.68 -4.53 -6.53
N PRO A 193 -22.41 -5.28 -7.37
CA PRO A 193 -22.76 -4.85 -8.72
C PRO A 193 -23.51 -3.51 -8.77
N THR A 194 -24.24 -3.16 -7.71
CA THR A 194 -24.96 -1.88 -7.58
C THR A 194 -23.99 -0.68 -7.64
N VAL A 195 -22.86 -0.77 -6.95
CA VAL A 195 -21.79 0.27 -6.99
C VAL A 195 -21.24 0.41 -8.42
N LYS A 196 -20.98 -0.71 -9.11
CA LYS A 196 -20.53 -0.65 -10.52
C LYS A 196 -21.58 0.00 -11.42
N LYS A 197 -22.85 -0.37 -11.26
CA LYS A 197 -23.97 0.17 -12.05
C LYS A 197 -24.17 1.68 -11.86
N SER A 198 -23.80 2.23 -10.70
CA SER A 198 -23.84 3.68 -10.47
C SER A 198 -22.70 4.48 -11.13
N LEU A 199 -21.73 3.82 -11.77
CA LEU A 199 -20.58 4.46 -12.40
C LEU A 199 -20.66 4.33 -13.93
N SER A 200 -20.61 5.46 -14.63
CA SER A 200 -20.82 5.52 -16.09
C SER A 200 -19.65 4.95 -16.91
N GLN A 201 -18.42 5.01 -16.41
CA GLN A 201 -17.21 4.53 -17.07
C GLN A 201 -16.35 3.75 -16.08
N SER A 202 -16.69 2.47 -15.86
CA SER A 202 -15.99 1.63 -14.89
C SER A 202 -15.56 0.26 -15.41
N ILE A 203 -14.33 -0.12 -15.07
CA ILE A 203 -13.73 -1.43 -15.34
C ILE A 203 -13.54 -2.13 -14.01
N ARG A 204 -13.99 -3.40 -13.88
CA ARG A 204 -13.75 -4.18 -12.67
C ARG A 204 -12.58 -5.12 -12.88
N ILE A 205 -11.64 -5.12 -11.93
CA ILE A 205 -10.53 -6.06 -11.84
C ILE A 205 -10.66 -6.78 -10.50
N GLY A 206 -11.09 -8.06 -10.54
CA GLY A 206 -11.35 -8.84 -9.33
C GLY A 206 -11.18 -10.34 -9.55
N GLY A 207 -10.58 -11.00 -8.57
CA GLY A 207 -10.42 -12.44 -8.48
C GLY A 207 -11.51 -13.12 -7.67
N GLU A 208 -11.42 -14.45 -7.57
CA GLU A 208 -12.24 -15.27 -6.66
C GLU A 208 -11.83 -15.05 -5.20
N ASP A 209 -10.57 -14.66 -5.00
CA ASP A 209 -9.95 -14.36 -3.71
C ASP A 209 -8.93 -13.22 -3.86
N ARG A 210 -8.34 -12.82 -2.73
CA ARG A 210 -7.36 -11.73 -2.67
C ARG A 210 -6.10 -12.00 -3.49
N TYR A 211 -5.71 -13.27 -3.64
CA TYR A 211 -4.50 -13.66 -4.33
C TYR A 211 -4.69 -13.59 -5.84
N SER A 212 -5.80 -14.10 -6.35
CA SER A 212 -6.16 -13.95 -7.76
C SER A 212 -6.55 -12.52 -8.14
N THR A 213 -7.10 -11.70 -7.23
CA THR A 213 -7.21 -10.24 -7.49
C THR A 213 -5.82 -9.63 -7.68
N SER A 214 -4.87 -9.92 -6.78
CA SER A 214 -3.49 -9.42 -6.87
C SER A 214 -2.84 -9.77 -8.20
N THR A 215 -2.97 -11.00 -8.68
CA THR A 215 -2.38 -11.39 -9.97
C THR A 215 -3.11 -10.83 -11.18
N LYS A 216 -4.44 -10.72 -11.16
CA LYS A 216 -5.20 -10.11 -12.26
C LYS A 216 -4.88 -8.62 -12.44
N ILE A 217 -4.55 -7.93 -11.35
CA ILE A 217 -4.09 -6.54 -11.39
C ILE A 217 -2.78 -6.44 -12.19
N VAL A 218 -1.83 -7.32 -11.89
CA VAL A 218 -0.53 -7.40 -12.58
C VAL A 218 -0.71 -7.73 -14.06
N GLU A 219 -1.53 -8.73 -14.38
CA GLU A 219 -1.87 -9.12 -15.77
C GLU A 219 -2.54 -7.96 -16.52
N HIS A 220 -3.54 -7.30 -15.92
CA HIS A 220 -4.31 -6.23 -16.57
C HIS A 220 -3.44 -5.03 -16.95
N PHE A 221 -2.52 -4.64 -16.07
CA PHE A 221 -1.64 -3.51 -16.33
C PHE A 221 -0.36 -3.88 -17.08
N SER A 222 -0.23 -5.15 -17.47
CA SER A 222 0.94 -5.67 -18.21
C SER A 222 2.25 -5.30 -17.52
N GLU A 223 2.27 -5.42 -16.20
CA GLU A 223 3.45 -5.13 -15.40
C GLU A 223 4.58 -6.08 -15.80
N SER A 224 5.77 -5.52 -16.07
CA SER A 224 6.93 -6.33 -16.43
C SER A 224 7.28 -7.25 -15.25
N LEU A 225 7.31 -8.54 -15.52
CA LEU A 225 7.69 -9.56 -14.57
C LEU A 225 9.20 -9.84 -14.57
N ASP A 226 9.97 -9.10 -15.39
CA ASP A 226 11.43 -9.06 -15.34
C ASP A 226 11.94 -8.15 -14.19
N SER A 227 11.06 -7.81 -13.24
CA SER A 227 11.28 -6.87 -12.14
C SER A 227 11.36 -7.54 -10.76
N THR A 228 11.81 -6.79 -9.76
CA THR A 228 11.84 -7.23 -8.36
C THR A 228 10.44 -7.58 -7.85
N ILE A 229 10.28 -8.75 -7.24
CA ILE A 229 9.00 -9.15 -6.65
C ILE A 229 9.04 -8.96 -5.14
N PHE A 230 8.03 -8.29 -4.61
CA PHE A 230 7.79 -8.16 -3.18
C PHE A 230 6.67 -9.10 -2.78
N LEU A 231 6.95 -10.03 -1.87
CA LEU A 231 5.97 -10.97 -1.38
C LEU A 231 5.60 -10.63 0.07
N SER A 232 4.31 -10.43 0.31
CA SER A 232 3.80 -10.14 1.65
C SER A 232 2.59 -11.02 2.00
N SER A 233 2.28 -11.08 3.29
CA SER A 233 1.08 -11.77 3.76
C SER A 233 -0.18 -11.13 3.19
N GLY A 234 -1.05 -11.95 2.63
CA GLY A 234 -2.42 -11.54 2.29
C GLY A 234 -3.35 -11.54 3.50
N ARG A 235 -2.89 -11.90 4.71
CA ARG A 235 -3.73 -12.01 5.92
C ARG A 235 -3.51 -10.88 6.92
N THR A 236 -2.29 -10.35 6.99
CA THR A 236 -1.92 -9.20 7.81
C THR A 236 -1.20 -8.18 6.92
N PHE A 237 -1.58 -6.91 7.05
CA PHE A 237 -1.28 -5.90 6.04
C PHE A 237 -0.24 -4.82 6.37
N PRO A 238 0.27 -4.62 7.61
CA PRO A 238 1.15 -3.50 7.88
C PRO A 238 2.48 -3.58 7.11
N ASP A 239 3.01 -4.79 6.88
CA ASP A 239 4.26 -4.99 6.16
C ASP A 239 4.09 -4.68 4.65
N ALA A 240 3.01 -5.16 4.04
CA ALA A 240 2.64 -4.82 2.65
C ALA A 240 2.37 -3.33 2.48
N LEU A 241 1.73 -2.70 3.47
CA LEU A 241 1.44 -1.26 3.45
C LEU A 241 2.71 -0.42 3.49
N ALA A 242 3.67 -0.76 4.36
CA ALA A 242 4.94 -0.05 4.41
C ALA A 242 5.77 -0.32 3.14
N GLY A 243 5.76 -1.57 2.67
CA GLY A 243 6.56 -2.03 1.53
C GLY A 243 6.00 -1.67 0.16
N SER A 244 4.73 -1.23 0.05
CA SER A 244 4.12 -0.89 -1.24
C SER A 244 4.83 0.29 -1.94
N VAL A 245 5.33 1.26 -1.16
CA VAL A 245 6.10 2.40 -1.70
C VAL A 245 7.49 1.96 -2.14
N LEU A 246 8.14 1.08 -1.36
CA LEU A 246 9.44 0.50 -1.75
C LEU A 246 9.29 -0.29 -3.05
N ALA A 247 8.27 -1.14 -3.15
CA ALA A 247 7.95 -1.88 -4.36
C ALA A 247 7.72 -0.95 -5.55
N ALA A 248 7.01 0.18 -5.37
CA ALA A 248 6.80 1.16 -6.43
C ALA A 248 8.11 1.83 -6.86
N LYS A 249 8.99 2.14 -5.89
CA LYS A 249 10.29 2.79 -6.10
C LYS A 249 11.30 1.91 -6.83
N GLU A 250 11.28 0.61 -6.56
CA GLU A 250 12.15 -0.37 -7.24
C GLU A 250 11.53 -0.91 -8.53
N GLU A 251 10.49 -0.25 -9.04
CA GLU A 251 9.73 -0.67 -10.25
C GLU A 251 9.20 -2.11 -10.16
N GLY A 252 9.09 -2.63 -8.95
CA GLY A 252 8.72 -4.01 -8.66
C GLY A 252 7.22 -4.24 -8.57
N VAL A 253 6.86 -5.50 -8.30
CA VAL A 253 5.49 -5.97 -8.15
C VAL A 253 5.26 -6.47 -6.73
N LEU A 254 4.22 -5.97 -6.06
CA LEU A 254 3.78 -6.47 -4.76
C LEU A 254 2.72 -7.56 -4.95
N LEU A 255 3.04 -8.79 -4.54
CA LEU A 255 2.16 -9.93 -4.55
C LEU A 255 1.79 -10.38 -3.13
N LEU A 256 0.57 -10.88 -2.98
CA LEU A 256 0.08 -11.44 -1.73
C LEU A 256 0.23 -12.97 -1.70
N SER A 257 0.50 -13.52 -0.52
CA SER A 257 0.61 -14.96 -0.27
C SER A 257 0.00 -15.37 1.08
N GLU A 258 -0.27 -16.66 1.28
CA GLU A 258 -0.47 -17.23 2.62
C GLU A 258 0.87 -17.35 3.35
N LYS A 259 0.82 -17.52 4.69
CA LYS A 259 2.02 -17.67 5.54
C LYS A 259 2.90 -18.84 5.09
N SER A 260 2.29 -20.01 4.84
CA SER A 260 3.02 -21.28 4.68
C SER A 260 2.94 -21.86 3.26
N THR A 261 2.17 -21.25 2.37
CA THR A 261 1.96 -21.74 1.01
C THR A 261 1.81 -20.58 0.04
N ILE A 262 2.37 -20.71 -1.16
CA ILE A 262 2.11 -19.76 -2.24
C ILE A 262 0.82 -20.18 -2.95
N PRO A 263 -0.23 -19.33 -3.00
CA PRO A 263 -1.47 -19.61 -3.72
C PRO A 263 -1.19 -19.87 -5.21
N TYR A 264 -2.01 -20.72 -5.84
CA TYR A 264 -1.80 -21.12 -7.24
C TYR A 264 -1.71 -19.94 -8.21
N SER A 265 -2.58 -18.94 -8.06
CA SER A 265 -2.56 -17.72 -8.87
C SER A 265 -1.24 -16.97 -8.74
N THR A 266 -0.79 -16.73 -7.50
CA THR A 266 0.50 -16.08 -7.21
C THR A 266 1.66 -16.89 -7.79
N LYS A 267 1.66 -18.21 -7.60
CA LYS A 267 2.69 -19.11 -8.12
C LYS A 267 2.80 -19.02 -9.65
N LYS A 268 1.68 -18.97 -10.37
CA LYS A 268 1.65 -18.84 -11.83
C LYS A 268 2.36 -17.57 -12.31
N VAL A 269 2.16 -16.44 -11.63
CA VAL A 269 2.86 -15.17 -11.96
C VAL A 269 4.35 -15.30 -11.67
N LEU A 270 4.72 -15.87 -10.51
CA LEU A 270 6.14 -16.08 -10.16
C LEU A 270 6.87 -16.98 -11.17
N GLU A 271 6.21 -18.03 -11.70
CA GLU A 271 6.81 -18.95 -12.68
C GLU A 271 6.96 -18.35 -14.08
N GLN A 272 6.23 -17.27 -14.39
CA GLN A 272 6.37 -16.51 -15.65
C GLN A 272 7.51 -15.49 -15.61
N SER A 273 8.13 -15.30 -14.44
CA SER A 273 9.16 -14.31 -14.19
C SER A 273 10.55 -14.96 -14.25
N THR A 274 11.53 -14.38 -14.96
CA THR A 274 12.89 -14.96 -15.12
C THR A 274 13.98 -13.90 -15.11
N PRO A 275 15.06 -14.02 -14.29
CA PRO A 275 15.13 -14.44 -12.89
C PRO A 275 14.67 -13.34 -11.92
N VAL A 276 14.19 -13.72 -10.74
CA VAL A 276 13.52 -12.80 -9.81
C VAL A 276 14.29 -12.63 -8.52
N ASP A 277 14.60 -11.39 -8.17
CA ASP A 277 14.89 -11.01 -6.79
C ASP A 277 13.58 -10.98 -6.01
N VAL A 278 13.34 -11.98 -5.15
CA VAL A 278 12.14 -12.06 -4.32
C VAL A 278 12.43 -11.50 -2.93
N ASN A 279 11.76 -10.40 -2.61
CA ASN A 279 11.86 -9.70 -1.34
C ASN A 279 10.65 -10.04 -0.47
N TYR A 280 10.86 -10.78 0.61
CA TYR A 280 9.85 -10.99 1.64
C TYR A 280 9.68 -9.72 2.48
N LEU A 281 8.44 -9.25 2.59
CA LEU A 281 8.05 -8.17 3.50
C LEU A 281 7.42 -8.80 4.75
N GLY A 282 8.10 -8.64 5.89
CA GLY A 282 7.64 -9.16 7.18
C GLY A 282 8.41 -10.36 7.69
N GLY A 283 8.28 -10.59 9.00
CA GLY A 283 8.94 -11.70 9.69
C GLY A 283 8.39 -13.08 9.31
N ARG A 284 9.11 -14.15 9.68
CA ARG A 284 8.71 -15.54 9.38
C ARG A 284 7.36 -15.93 9.97
N GLU A 285 6.94 -15.28 11.06
CA GLU A 285 5.63 -15.49 11.65
C GLU A 285 4.47 -14.95 10.81
N VAL A 286 4.75 -13.99 9.93
CA VAL A 286 3.80 -13.35 9.02
C VAL A 286 3.83 -14.01 7.65
N ILE A 287 5.03 -14.24 7.11
CA ILE A 287 5.26 -14.92 5.84
C ILE A 287 6.51 -15.81 5.93
N GLY A 288 6.33 -17.12 5.79
CA GLY A 288 7.39 -18.11 5.90
C GLY A 288 8.34 -18.12 4.69
N ASP A 289 9.38 -18.93 4.76
CA ASP A 289 10.33 -19.15 3.67
C ASP A 289 9.72 -20.15 2.64
N ILE A 290 8.75 -19.64 1.86
CA ILE A 290 7.83 -20.45 1.02
C ILE A 290 8.14 -20.49 -0.48
N TYR A 291 9.10 -19.69 -0.94
CA TYR A 291 9.60 -19.66 -2.32
C TYR A 291 10.98 -20.32 -2.31
N LYS A 292 11.13 -21.39 -3.09
CA LYS A 292 12.33 -22.24 -3.17
C LYS A 292 12.62 -22.60 -4.61
#